data_AF-A0AAW8WBH2-F1
#
_entry.id   AF-A0AAW8WBH2-F1
#
_cell.length_a   1.000
_cell.length_b   1.000
_cell.length_c   1.000
_cell.angle_alpha   90.00
_cell.angle_beta   90.00
_cell.angle_gamma   90.00
#
_symmetry.space_group_name_H-M   'P 1'
#
loop_
_entity.id
_entity.type
_entity.pdbx_description
1 polymer ?
#
loop_
_entity_poly.entity_id
_entity_poly.type
_entity_poly.pdbx_seq_one_letter_code
_entity_poly.pdbx_strand_id
1 'polypeptide(L)'
;MKSKKKISSYVILISCAAALGGLLFGYDTAVISGAVGFLQIKFSLTSAEVGWVTSCILIGCAIGVSVAGILSDLFGRKKILALSAIIFALSSLGAAFSSLQMSN
;
A
#
# COMPACT_ATOMS: atom_id res chain seq x y z
N MET A 1 7.93 -37.15 13.98
CA MET A 1 9.22 -36.44 13.82
C MET A 1 9.01 -35.28 12.84
N LYS A 2 8.82 -34.03 13.30
CA LYS A 2 8.55 -32.88 12.42
C LYS A 2 9.87 -32.40 11.80
N SER A 3 10.03 -32.63 10.50
CA SER A 3 11.21 -32.22 9.71
C SER A 3 11.41 -30.69 9.81
N LYS A 4 12.57 -30.24 10.30
CA LYS A 4 12.90 -28.81 10.35
C LYS A 4 13.06 -28.29 8.93
N LYS A 5 12.03 -27.65 8.37
CA LYS A 5 12.16 -26.89 7.11
C LYS A 5 13.18 -25.78 7.32
N LYS A 6 14.31 -25.82 6.62
CA LYS A 6 15.24 -24.68 6.54
C LYS A 6 14.48 -23.51 5.90
N ILE A 7 14.30 -22.44 6.66
CA ILE A 7 13.77 -21.19 6.12
C ILE A 7 14.85 -20.62 5.21
N SER A 8 14.57 -20.56 3.91
CA SER A 8 15.46 -19.92 2.94
C SER A 8 15.44 -18.40 3.15
N SER A 9 16.58 -17.74 2.99
CA SER A 9 16.69 -16.26 3.03
C SER A 9 15.68 -15.60 2.08
N TYR A 10 15.33 -16.25 0.97
CA TYR A 10 14.29 -15.78 0.05
C TYR A 10 12.92 -15.68 0.72
N VAL A 11 12.54 -16.65 1.55
CA VAL A 11 11.25 -16.68 2.27
C VAL A 11 11.20 -15.59 3.34
N ILE A 12 12.33 -15.31 4.00
CA ILE A 12 12.45 -14.22 4.97
C ILE A 12 12.26 -12.87 4.26
N LEU A 13 12.95 -12.64 3.14
CA LEU A 13 12.84 -11.39 2.38
C LEU A 13 11.41 -11.11 1.89
N ILE A 14 10.73 -12.10 1.29
CA ILE A 14 9.34 -11.91 0.85
C ILE A 14 8.38 -11.70 2.03
N SER A 15 8.65 -12.30 3.20
CA SER A 15 7.81 -12.13 4.39
C SER A 15 8.02 -10.75 5.00
N CYS A 16 9.25 -10.26 5.06
CA CYS A 16 9.56 -8.87 5.44
C CYS A 16 8.94 -7.86 4.46
N ALA A 17 9.04 -8.10 3.15
CA ALA A 17 8.41 -7.24 2.14
C ALA A 17 6.88 -7.22 2.28
N ALA A 18 6.25 -8.36 2.53
CA ALA A 18 4.80 -8.44 2.80
C ALA A 18 4.41 -7.73 4.10
N ALA A 19 5.20 -7.88 5.17
CA ALA A 19 4.98 -7.21 6.44
C ALA A 19 5.13 -5.68 6.32
N LEU A 20 6.14 -5.20 5.60
CA LEU A 20 6.33 -3.79 5.29
C LEU A 20 5.18 -3.25 4.44
N GLY A 21 4.71 -4.01 3.44
CA GLY A 21 3.55 -3.64 2.64
C GLY A 21 2.27 -3.49 3.49
N GLY A 22 2.03 -4.43 4.43
CA GLY A 22 0.92 -4.33 5.38
C GLY A 22 1.06 -3.13 6.34
N LEU A 23 2.29 -2.83 6.77
CA LEU A 23 2.58 -1.68 7.62
C LEU A 23 2.37 -0.35 6.89
N LEU A 24 2.83 -0.23 5.64
CA LEU A 24 2.62 0.94 4.77
C LEU A 24 1.13 1.19 4.52
N PHE A 25 0.37 0.11 4.24
CA PHE A 25 -1.08 0.22 4.08
C PHE A 25 -1.79 0.73 5.35
N GLY A 26 -1.36 0.25 6.53
CA GLY A 26 -1.85 0.75 7.81
C GLY A 26 -1.47 2.22 8.06
N TYR A 27 -0.27 2.63 7.65
CA TYR A 27 0.19 4.00 7.75
C TYR A 27 -0.67 4.97 6.92
N ASP A 28 -0.95 4.63 5.65
CA ASP A 28 -1.79 5.47 4.78
C ASP A 28 -3.20 5.66 5.38
N THR A 29 -3.77 4.59 5.93
CA THR A 29 -5.08 4.63 6.60
C THR A 29 -5.04 5.52 7.84
N ALA A 30 -3.97 5.46 8.63
CA ALA A 30 -3.80 6.30 9.82
C ALA A 30 -3.64 7.79 9.46
N VAL A 31 -2.86 8.10 8.41
CA VAL A 31 -2.68 9.47 7.92
C VAL A 31 -4.01 10.05 7.41
N ILE A 32 -4.78 9.30 6.63
CA ILE A 32 -6.09 9.74 6.14
C ILE A 32 -7.09 9.97 7.28
N SER A 33 -7.12 9.06 8.26
CA SER A 33 -7.95 9.20 9.45
C SER A 33 -7.59 10.48 10.25
N GLY A 34 -6.29 10.77 10.39
CA GLY A 34 -5.81 12.01 11.02
C GLY A 34 -6.07 13.27 10.19
N ALA A 35 -6.04 13.17 8.86
CA ALA A 35 -6.24 14.29 7.95
C ALA A 35 -7.71 14.66 7.74
N VAL A 36 -8.64 13.70 7.90
CA VAL A 36 -10.08 13.90 7.66
C VAL A 36 -10.66 15.05 8.48
N GLY A 37 -10.26 15.20 9.74
CA GLY A 37 -10.71 16.30 10.59
C GLY A 37 -10.23 17.67 10.09
N PHE A 38 -8.99 17.75 9.62
CA PHE A 38 -8.46 18.97 9.02
C PHE A 38 -9.14 19.30 7.69
N LEU A 39 -9.38 18.30 6.85
CA LEU A 39 -10.11 18.46 5.59
C LEU A 39 -11.54 18.95 5.83
N GLN A 40 -12.21 18.45 6.86
CA GLN A 40 -13.53 18.90 7.24
C GLN A 40 -13.57 20.40 7.55
N ILE A 41 -12.60 20.88 8.32
CA ILE A 41 -12.49 22.30 8.69
C ILE A 41 -12.09 23.15 7.46
N LYS A 42 -11.12 22.71 6.67
CA LYS A 42 -10.58 23.42 5.49
C LYS A 42 -11.60 23.60 4.37
N PHE A 43 -12.43 22.60 4.13
CA PHE A 43 -13.41 22.58 3.03
C PHE A 43 -14.85 22.81 3.51
N SER A 44 -15.05 23.05 4.82
CA SER A 44 -16.38 23.18 5.45
C SER A 44 -17.32 22.01 5.08
N LEU A 45 -16.77 20.79 5.05
CA LEU A 45 -17.52 19.59 4.68
C LEU A 45 -18.49 19.19 5.80
N THR A 46 -19.70 18.81 5.42
CA THR A 46 -20.69 18.24 6.33
C THR A 46 -20.27 16.83 6.76
N SER A 47 -20.66 16.36 7.95
CA SER A 47 -20.32 15.01 8.43
C SER A 47 -20.72 13.89 7.45
N ALA A 48 -21.80 14.09 6.69
CA ALA A 48 -22.24 13.18 5.65
C ALA A 48 -21.25 13.11 4.46
N GLU A 49 -20.64 14.23 4.08
CA GLU A 49 -19.69 14.30 2.96
C GLU A 49 -18.35 13.67 3.35
N VAL A 50 -17.90 13.88 4.59
CA VAL A 50 -16.72 13.20 5.15
C VAL A 50 -16.91 11.68 5.15
N GLY A 51 -18.10 11.22 5.57
CA GLY A 51 -18.47 9.81 5.53
C GLY A 51 -18.48 9.26 4.10
N TRP A 52 -18.94 10.04 3.13
CA TRP A 52 -18.90 9.66 1.72
C TRP A 52 -17.47 9.51 1.22
N VAL A 53 -16.61 10.50 1.45
CA VAL A 53 -15.21 10.48 0.99
C VAL A 53 -14.44 9.30 1.60
N THR A 54 -14.58 9.09 2.90
CA THR A 54 -13.92 7.96 3.58
C THR A 54 -14.43 6.60 3.10
N SER A 55 -15.73 6.47 2.85
CA SER A 55 -16.32 5.25 2.29
C SER A 55 -15.80 4.95 0.88
N CYS A 56 -15.67 5.95 0.02
CA CYS A 56 -15.10 5.79 -1.32
C CYS A 56 -13.65 5.29 -1.28
N ILE A 57 -12.84 5.82 -0.35
CA ILE A 57 -11.45 5.38 -0.15
C ILE A 57 -11.39 3.91 0.28
N LEU A 58 -12.22 3.52 1.26
CA LEU A 58 -12.28 2.15 1.74
C LEU A 58 -12.74 1.17 0.66
N ILE A 59 -13.77 1.53 -0.10
CA ILE A 59 -14.28 0.71 -1.23
C ILE A 59 -13.21 0.58 -2.32
N GLY A 60 -12.58 1.69 -2.71
CA GLY A 60 -11.51 1.69 -3.71
C GLY A 60 -10.34 0.80 -3.28
N CYS A 61 -9.96 0.87 -2.00
CA CYS A 61 -8.95 -0.02 -1.44
C CYS A 61 -9.37 -1.50 -1.47
N ALA A 62 -10.60 -1.81 -1.05
CA ALA A 62 -11.10 -3.18 -1.03
C ALA A 62 -11.07 -3.80 -2.43
N ILE A 63 -11.56 -3.07 -3.43
CA ILE A 63 -11.53 -3.49 -4.83
C ILE A 63 -10.09 -3.65 -5.31
N GLY A 64 -9.21 -2.69 -5.01
CA GLY A 64 -7.80 -2.74 -5.40
C GLY A 64 -7.06 -3.97 -4.86
N VAL A 65 -7.22 -4.26 -3.56
CA VAL A 65 -6.64 -5.45 -2.92
C VAL A 65 -7.22 -6.74 -3.50
N SER A 66 -8.53 -6.81 -3.72
CA SER A 66 -9.17 -7.99 -4.31
C SER A 66 -8.65 -8.27 -5.73
N VAL A 67 -8.56 -7.24 -6.58
CA VAL A 67 -8.03 -7.37 -7.95
C VAL A 67 -6.55 -7.75 -7.92
N ALA A 68 -5.74 -7.10 -7.08
CA ALA A 68 -4.32 -7.42 -6.94
C ALA A 68 -4.08 -8.86 -6.47
N GLY A 69 -4.91 -9.37 -5.55
CA GLY A 69 -4.88 -10.75 -5.09
C GLY A 69 -5.18 -11.74 -6.21
N ILE A 70 -6.24 -11.50 -6.98
CA ILE A 70 -6.63 -12.33 -8.13
C ILE A 70 -5.52 -12.33 -9.19
N LEU A 71 -4.96 -11.16 -9.51
CA LEU A 71 -3.86 -11.04 -10.47
C LEU A 71 -2.61 -11.82 -10.00
N SER A 72 -2.31 -11.76 -8.70
CA SER A 72 -1.20 -12.50 -8.08
C SER A 72 -1.34 -14.01 -8.22
N ASP A 73 -2.56 -14.52 -8.06
CA ASP A 73 -2.83 -15.95 -8.18
C ASP A 73 -2.89 -16.40 -9.66
N LEU A 74 -3.38 -15.55 -10.58
CA LEU A 74 -3.52 -15.89 -12.00
C LEU A 74 -2.19 -15.94 -12.76
N PHE A 75 -1.30 -14.96 -12.55
CA PHE A 75 -0.02 -14.85 -13.27
C PHE A 75 1.15 -15.56 -12.56
N GLY A 76 0.89 -16.11 -11.37
CA GLY A 76 1.86 -16.82 -10.53
C GLY A 76 2.63 -15.89 -9.60
N ARG A 77 2.60 -16.22 -8.30
CA ARG A 77 3.12 -15.40 -7.17
C ARG A 77 4.52 -14.80 -7.38
N LYS A 78 5.44 -15.50 -8.06
CA LYS A 78 6.80 -14.98 -8.31
C LYS A 78 6.82 -13.82 -9.30
N LYS A 79 5.99 -13.85 -10.35
CA LYS A 79 5.97 -12.81 -11.39
C LYS A 79 5.35 -11.52 -10.86
N ILE A 80 4.28 -11.63 -10.06
CA ILE A 80 3.67 -10.46 -9.40
C ILE A 80 4.62 -9.83 -8.39
N LEU A 81 5.37 -10.64 -7.61
CA LEU A 81 6.37 -10.12 -6.66
C LEU A 81 7.52 -9.40 -7.36
N ALA A 82 7.97 -9.90 -8.51
CA ALA A 82 8.98 -9.21 -9.31
C ALA A 82 8.42 -7.91 -9.90
N LEU A 83 7.18 -7.93 -10.39
CA LEU A 83 6.51 -6.74 -10.93
C LEU A 83 6.29 -5.67 -9.84
N SER A 84 5.85 -6.05 -8.65
CA SER A 84 5.66 -5.12 -7.54
C SER A 84 6.97 -4.50 -7.09
N ALA A 85 8.07 -5.28 -7.06
CA ALA A 85 9.40 -4.76 -6.77
C ALA A 85 9.87 -3.73 -7.82
N ILE A 86 9.61 -3.96 -9.11
CA ILE A 86 9.93 -3.02 -10.19
C ILE A 86 9.10 -1.74 -10.07
N ILE A 87 7.79 -1.86 -9.87
CA ILE A 87 6.90 -0.72 -9.70
C ILE A 87 7.30 0.10 -8.46
N PHE A 88 7.65 -0.56 -7.36
CA PHE A 88 8.11 0.10 -6.15
C PHE A 88 9.44 0.83 -6.35
N ALA A 89 10.40 0.22 -7.06
CA ALA A 89 11.66 0.86 -7.40
C ALA A 89 11.45 2.11 -8.28
N LEU A 90 10.58 2.02 -9.29
CA LEU A 90 10.22 3.16 -10.15
C LEU A 90 9.50 4.26 -9.37
N SER A 91 8.59 3.91 -8.47
CA SER A 91 7.88 4.88 -7.61
C SER A 91 8.83 5.60 -6.66
N SER A 92 9.76 4.85 -6.04
CA SER A 92 10.82 5.41 -5.17
C SER A 92 11.74 6.36 -5.93
N LEU A 93 12.12 6.01 -7.16
CA LEU A 93 12.89 6.92 -8.03
C LEU A 93 12.09 8.18 -8.38
N GLY A 94 10.81 8.04 -8.73
CA GLY A 94 9.93 9.20 -8.97
C GLY A 94 9.82 10.13 -7.77
N ALA A 95 9.71 9.58 -6.56
CA ALA A 95 9.72 10.35 -5.31
C ALA A 95 11.08 11.01 -5.03
N ALA A 96 12.19 10.36 -5.39
CA ALA A 96 13.53 10.93 -5.29
C ALA A 96 13.76 12.08 -6.29
N PHE A 97 13.20 12.00 -7.49
CA PHE A 97 13.26 13.10 -8.46
C PHE A 97 12.32 14.26 -8.08
N SER A 98 11.14 13.98 -7.52
CA SER A 98 10.24 15.04 -7.07
C SER A 98 10.80 15.79 -5.85
N SER A 99 11.51 15.11 -4.95
CA SER A 99 12.20 15.77 -3.83
C SER A 99 13.38 16.62 -4.30
N LEU A 100 14.04 16.26 -5.40
CA LEU A 100 15.09 17.08 -6.02
C LEU A 100 14.54 18.42 -6.56
N GLN A 101 13.29 18.46 -7.01
CA GLN A 101 12.64 19.67 -7.54
C GLN A 101 12.27 20.67 -6.43
N MET A 102 12.06 20.23 -5.18
CA MET A 102 11.68 21.10 -4.06
C MET A 102 12.88 21.73 -3.33
N SER A 103 14.10 21.44 -3.80
CA SER A 103 15.37 21.97 -3.29
C SER A 103 16.06 22.91 -4.29
N ASN A 104 15.29 23.69 -5.05
CA ASN A 104 15.75 24.80 -5.89
C ASN A 104 14.67 25.89 -5.92
#